data_AF-A0A1C6FLZ1-F1
#
_entry.id   AF-A0A1C6FLZ1-F1
#
_cell.length_a   1.000
_cell.length_b   1.000
_cell.length_c   1.000
_cell.angle_alpha   90.00
_cell.angle_beta   90.00
_cell.angle_gamma   90.00
#
_symmetry.space_group_name_H-M   'P 1'
#
loop_
_entity.id
_entity.type
_entity.pdbx_description
1 polymer ?
#
loop_
_entity_poly.entity_id
_entity_poly.type
_entity_poly.pdbx_seq_one_letter_code
_entity_poly.pdbx_strand_id
1 'polypeptide(L)'
;MRKRRYLFTGMAVVLLFTILFAAGYTTPAIGNVNTVQAATKKKDISREGKKKRSIIKGKIFELEVDKPESVKDKNLTWSIKDSSIVTFAGKERHDDDIKFKALKAGTTKITCRNTKTDKKINFKITVKNVKKTIKASYQNKTICAKGSLKRSIRVNGELELEVKKTKGKGVKDRQLKWTVEDSSVLAFEDMDDGIYDDEMEFVGIKPGKTTVTCTNTANKEKVTFTITVK
;
A
#
# COMPACT_ATOMS: atom_id res chain seq x y z
N MET A 1 24.86 -16.66 -43.87
CA MET A 1 25.08 -15.97 -45.16
C MET A 1 23.79 -15.99 -45.98
N ARG A 2 23.36 -14.82 -46.49
CA ARG A 2 22.55 -14.57 -47.73
C ARG A 2 21.16 -15.25 -47.87
N LYS A 3 20.12 -14.69 -48.49
CA LYS A 3 19.65 -13.33 -48.89
C LYS A 3 18.26 -13.58 -49.57
N ARG A 4 17.28 -12.68 -49.33
CA ARG A 4 16.25 -12.09 -50.23
C ARG A 4 15.47 -12.98 -51.25
N ARG A 5 14.13 -13.09 -51.17
CA ARG A 5 13.03 -12.22 -51.72
C ARG A 5 12.85 -12.24 -53.26
N TYR A 6 11.62 -12.55 -53.73
CA TYR A 6 10.83 -11.98 -54.87
C TYR A 6 9.34 -12.38 -54.61
N LEU A 7 8.27 -11.54 -54.60
CA LEU A 7 7.60 -10.66 -55.60
C LEU A 7 7.24 -11.38 -56.91
N PHE A 8 6.08 -11.33 -57.59
CA PHE A 8 4.71 -10.76 -57.46
C PHE A 8 3.84 -11.29 -58.66
N THR A 9 2.53 -10.99 -58.68
CA THR A 9 1.56 -10.82 -59.81
C THR A 9 0.95 -11.97 -60.64
N GLY A 10 -0.39 -11.89 -60.85
CA GLY A 10 -1.14 -12.32 -62.06
C GLY A 10 -2.34 -13.26 -61.81
N MET A 11 -3.59 -12.79 -61.65
CA MET A 11 -4.62 -12.44 -62.66
C MET A 11 -5.78 -13.47 -62.76
N ALA A 12 -6.99 -12.96 -62.46
CA ALA A 12 -8.38 -13.36 -62.76
C ALA A 12 -8.70 -14.60 -63.63
N VAL A 13 -9.73 -15.37 -63.21
CA VAL A 13 -10.87 -15.77 -64.08
C VAL A 13 -12.16 -15.87 -63.24
N VAL A 14 -13.16 -15.12 -63.68
CA VAL A 14 -14.56 -15.08 -63.24
C VAL A 14 -15.32 -16.22 -63.90
N LEU A 15 -16.15 -16.95 -63.15
CA LEU A 15 -17.12 -17.88 -63.74
C LEU A 15 -18.50 -17.63 -63.12
N LEU A 16 -19.32 -16.90 -63.89
CA LEU A 16 -20.76 -16.74 -63.73
C LEU A 16 -21.45 -18.06 -64.09
N PHE A 17 -22.37 -18.54 -63.26
CA PHE A 17 -23.42 -19.47 -63.69
C PHE A 17 -24.77 -18.94 -63.23
N THR A 18 -25.52 -18.44 -64.19
CA THR A 18 -26.94 -18.12 -64.14
C THR A 18 -27.76 -19.41 -64.26
N ILE A 19 -28.69 -19.65 -63.35
CA ILE A 19 -29.87 -20.49 -63.59
C ILE A 19 -31.09 -19.72 -63.11
N LEU A 20 -32.06 -19.55 -64.01
CA LEU A 20 -33.27 -18.77 -63.83
C LEU A 20 -34.50 -19.66 -64.11
N PHE A 21 -35.39 -19.72 -63.12
CA PHE A 21 -36.83 -20.08 -63.08
C PHE A 21 -37.39 -21.37 -63.70
N ALA A 22 -38.13 -22.12 -62.89
CA ALA A 22 -39.54 -22.45 -63.18
C ALA A 22 -40.32 -22.77 -61.90
N ALA A 23 -41.57 -22.33 -61.88
CA ALA A 23 -42.46 -22.19 -60.74
C ALA A 23 -43.03 -23.51 -60.19
N GLY A 24 -43.11 -23.58 -58.85
CA GLY A 24 -44.07 -24.41 -58.13
C GLY A 24 -44.86 -23.52 -57.19
N TYR A 25 -46.09 -23.18 -57.58
CA TYR A 25 -47.03 -22.44 -56.74
C TYR A 25 -47.61 -23.38 -55.68
N THR A 26 -47.30 -23.12 -54.40
CA THR A 26 -48.17 -23.47 -53.27
C THR A 26 -48.11 -22.36 -52.23
N THR A 27 -49.16 -21.55 -52.11
CA THR A 27 -49.51 -20.82 -50.89
C THR A 27 -50.56 -21.64 -50.13
N PRO A 28 -50.80 -21.44 -48.81
CA PRO A 28 -50.19 -20.49 -47.87
C PRO A 28 -49.78 -21.12 -46.52
N ALA A 29 -48.89 -20.44 -45.79
CA ALA A 29 -49.09 -20.26 -44.35
C ALA A 29 -48.33 -19.00 -43.94
N ILE A 30 -49.09 -17.99 -43.51
CA ILE A 30 -48.60 -16.88 -42.70
C ILE A 30 -48.15 -17.50 -41.38
N GLY A 31 -46.97 -18.10 -41.38
CA GLY A 31 -46.26 -18.51 -40.18
C GLY A 31 -45.70 -17.23 -39.60
N ASN A 32 -46.36 -16.76 -38.55
CA ASN A 32 -45.99 -15.63 -37.72
C ASN A 32 -44.47 -15.63 -37.48
N VAL A 33 -43.70 -14.91 -38.30
CA VAL A 33 -42.31 -14.65 -38.01
C VAL A 33 -42.38 -13.63 -36.90
N ASN A 34 -42.49 -14.12 -35.67
CA ASN A 34 -42.03 -13.39 -34.51
C ASN A 34 -40.56 -13.11 -34.78
N THR A 35 -40.30 -12.00 -35.46
CA THR A 35 -39.05 -11.28 -35.31
C THR A 35 -39.04 -10.92 -33.83
N VAL A 36 -38.52 -11.83 -33.01
CA VAL A 36 -37.84 -11.47 -31.78
C VAL A 36 -36.69 -10.59 -32.24
N GLN A 37 -37.02 -9.32 -32.47
CA GLN A 37 -36.07 -8.24 -32.48
C GLN A 37 -35.47 -8.33 -31.08
N ALA A 38 -34.34 -9.02 -30.97
CA ALA A 38 -33.58 -9.10 -29.75
C ALA A 38 -33.28 -7.65 -29.40
N ALA A 39 -34.08 -7.08 -28.49
CA ALA A 39 -33.87 -5.74 -28.01
C ALA A 39 -32.47 -5.75 -27.43
N THR A 40 -31.52 -5.16 -28.15
CA THR A 40 -30.13 -5.05 -27.74
C THR A 40 -30.19 -4.39 -26.38
N LYS A 41 -29.92 -5.14 -25.31
CA LYS A 41 -30.03 -4.63 -23.93
C LYS A 41 -29.22 -3.35 -23.91
N LYS A 42 -29.90 -2.22 -23.71
CA LYS A 42 -29.27 -0.91 -23.68
C LYS A 42 -28.11 -1.00 -22.68
N LYS A 43 -26.89 -0.77 -23.15
CA LYS A 43 -25.71 -0.72 -22.30
C LYS A 43 -26.02 0.26 -21.16
N ASP A 44 -25.65 -0.10 -19.95
CA ASP A 44 -25.91 0.68 -18.73
C ASP A 44 -24.62 0.74 -17.93
N ILE A 45 -24.62 1.41 -16.78
CA ILE A 45 -23.40 1.65 -16.01
C ILE A 45 -22.69 0.35 -15.62
N SER A 46 -21.36 0.39 -15.64
CA SER A 46 -20.48 -0.66 -15.14
C SER A 46 -19.49 -0.11 -14.12
N ARG A 47 -18.87 -1.01 -13.36
CA ARG A 47 -17.94 -0.62 -12.29
C ARG A 47 -16.56 -0.44 -12.88
N GLU A 48 -15.94 0.70 -12.62
CA GLU A 48 -14.52 0.86 -12.83
C GLU A 48 -13.73 0.42 -11.58
N GLY A 49 -12.69 -0.36 -11.82
CA GLY A 49 -11.82 -0.88 -10.76
C GLY A 49 -12.47 -1.89 -9.81
N LYS A 50 -11.90 -1.99 -8.61
CA LYS A 50 -12.18 -3.09 -7.67
C LYS A 50 -13.48 -2.89 -6.89
N LYS A 51 -14.32 -3.93 -6.86
CA LYS A 51 -15.53 -3.99 -6.01
C LYS A 51 -15.25 -3.81 -4.52
N LYS A 52 -14.06 -4.19 -4.04
CA LYS A 52 -13.62 -4.04 -2.66
C LYS A 52 -12.35 -3.17 -2.63
N ARG A 53 -12.31 -2.14 -1.79
CA ARG A 53 -11.14 -1.28 -1.60
C ARG A 53 -10.78 -1.14 -0.13
N SER A 54 -9.48 -1.06 0.15
CA SER A 54 -8.94 -0.74 1.47
C SER A 54 -8.31 0.64 1.42
N ILE A 55 -8.78 1.55 2.28
CA ILE A 55 -8.31 2.94 2.34
C ILE A 55 -7.77 3.23 3.72
N ILE A 56 -6.70 4.01 3.81
CA ILE A 56 -6.17 4.45 5.10
C ILE A 56 -6.98 5.64 5.61
N LYS A 57 -7.32 5.63 6.91
CA LYS A 57 -8.02 6.73 7.59
C LYS A 57 -7.35 8.08 7.26
N GLY A 58 -8.17 9.08 6.96
CA GLY A 58 -7.76 10.44 6.61
C GLY A 58 -7.48 10.66 5.12
N LYS A 59 -7.35 9.62 4.31
CA LYS A 59 -7.10 9.75 2.87
C LYS A 59 -8.37 10.08 2.10
N ILE A 60 -8.20 10.86 1.04
CA ILE A 60 -9.19 11.06 -0.02
C ILE A 60 -8.97 9.98 -1.09
N PHE A 61 -10.05 9.46 -1.65
CA PHE A 61 -10.03 8.47 -2.71
C PHE A 61 -11.22 8.67 -3.64
N GLU A 62 -11.06 8.29 -4.90
CA GLU A 62 -12.09 8.40 -5.94
C GLU A 62 -12.71 7.04 -6.25
N LEU A 63 -13.98 7.04 -6.63
CA LEU A 63 -14.66 5.88 -7.21
C LEU A 63 -15.33 6.32 -8.50
N GLU A 64 -15.26 5.46 -9.51
CA GLU A 64 -15.70 5.74 -10.86
C GLU A 64 -16.61 4.63 -11.39
N VAL A 65 -17.52 4.97 -12.28
CA VAL A 65 -18.36 4.05 -13.04
C VAL A 65 -18.30 4.39 -14.53
N ASP A 66 -18.05 3.39 -15.38
CA ASP A 66 -18.26 3.57 -16.81
C ASP A 66 -19.75 3.82 -17.09
N LYS A 67 -20.05 4.78 -17.96
CA LYS A 67 -21.40 5.05 -18.46
C LYS A 67 -21.44 5.06 -20.00
N PRO A 68 -22.54 4.62 -20.62
CA PRO A 68 -22.79 4.87 -22.04
C PRO A 68 -23.13 6.34 -22.27
N GLU A 69 -22.89 6.86 -23.47
CA GLU A 69 -23.16 8.25 -23.85
C GLU A 69 -24.62 8.71 -23.59
N SER A 70 -25.57 7.79 -23.67
CA SER A 70 -27.00 8.07 -23.38
C SER A 70 -27.32 8.39 -21.90
N VAL A 71 -26.38 8.13 -21.00
CA VAL A 71 -26.48 8.42 -19.56
C VAL A 71 -25.66 9.68 -19.28
N LYS A 72 -26.30 10.70 -18.70
CA LYS A 72 -25.64 11.97 -18.31
C LYS A 72 -25.27 11.91 -16.84
N ASP A 73 -24.34 12.74 -16.39
CA ASP A 73 -23.83 12.75 -15.00
C ASP A 73 -24.92 13.01 -13.97
N LYS A 74 -25.84 13.91 -14.29
CA LYS A 74 -27.07 14.14 -13.49
C LYS A 74 -27.95 12.90 -13.29
N ASN A 75 -27.77 11.85 -14.10
CA ASN A 75 -28.50 10.59 -13.94
C ASN A 75 -27.80 9.63 -12.97
N LEU A 76 -26.56 9.90 -12.60
CA LEU A 76 -25.82 9.12 -11.61
C LEU A 76 -26.04 9.76 -10.25
N THR A 77 -26.23 8.94 -9.22
CA THR A 77 -26.41 9.44 -7.85
C THR A 77 -25.65 8.54 -6.90
N TRP A 78 -24.77 9.16 -6.12
CA TRP A 78 -23.94 8.45 -5.16
C TRP A 78 -24.53 8.52 -3.76
N SER A 79 -24.46 7.41 -3.04
CA SER A 79 -24.94 7.29 -1.66
C SER A 79 -23.97 6.46 -0.82
N ILE A 80 -23.89 6.79 0.47
CA ILE A 80 -23.02 6.13 1.44
C ILE A 80 -23.91 5.50 2.51
N LYS A 81 -23.73 4.20 2.77
CA LYS A 81 -24.53 3.49 3.79
C LYS A 81 -24.23 3.98 5.22
N ASP A 82 -22.97 4.27 5.51
CA ASP A 82 -22.52 4.72 6.84
C ASP A 82 -21.63 5.97 6.73
N SER A 83 -22.26 7.10 7.03
CA SER A 83 -21.73 8.44 7.30
C SER A 83 -20.40 8.53 8.02
N SER A 84 -20.32 7.73 9.09
CA SER A 84 -19.30 7.87 10.12
C SER A 84 -17.96 7.28 9.70
N ILE A 85 -17.97 6.37 8.73
CA ILE A 85 -16.79 5.65 8.21
C ILE A 85 -16.21 6.39 7.01
N VAL A 86 -17.06 6.84 6.08
CA VAL A 86 -16.68 7.59 4.88
C VAL A 86 -17.66 8.72 4.67
N THR A 87 -17.17 9.85 4.20
CA THR A 87 -18.00 10.97 3.72
C THR A 87 -17.56 11.39 2.31
N PHE A 88 -18.35 12.22 1.66
CA PHE A 88 -17.95 12.86 0.41
C PHE A 88 -16.90 13.93 0.66
N ALA A 89 -15.93 14.05 -0.24
CA ALA A 89 -14.88 15.07 -0.14
C ALA A 89 -15.36 16.46 -0.60
N GLY A 90 -16.46 16.53 -1.36
CA GLY A 90 -17.07 17.76 -1.85
C GLY A 90 -18.61 17.73 -1.79
N LYS A 91 -19.23 18.76 -2.39
CA LYS A 91 -20.69 18.89 -2.48
C LYS A 91 -21.31 18.03 -3.60
N GLU A 92 -20.51 17.62 -4.59
CA GLU A 92 -20.97 16.85 -5.75
C GLU A 92 -21.52 15.48 -5.34
N ARG A 93 -22.62 15.07 -5.99
CA ARG A 93 -23.34 13.81 -5.75
C ARG A 93 -23.70 13.07 -7.05
N HIS A 94 -23.51 13.73 -8.19
CA HIS A 94 -24.01 13.37 -9.50
C HIS A 94 -22.90 13.46 -10.53
N ASP A 95 -22.09 12.42 -10.60
CA ASP A 95 -21.05 12.29 -11.62
C ASP A 95 -20.72 10.83 -11.88
N ASP A 96 -19.96 10.55 -12.94
CA ASP A 96 -19.36 9.23 -13.16
C ASP A 96 -18.19 8.96 -12.22
N ASP A 97 -17.49 9.99 -11.75
CA ASP A 97 -16.45 9.91 -10.72
C ASP A 97 -16.72 10.79 -9.48
N ILE A 98 -16.56 10.24 -8.28
CA ILE A 98 -16.75 11.01 -7.04
C ILE A 98 -15.62 10.75 -6.05
N LYS A 99 -15.14 11.84 -5.43
CA LYS A 99 -14.15 11.82 -4.36
C LYS A 99 -14.81 11.68 -2.98
N PHE A 100 -14.24 10.80 -2.17
CA PHE A 100 -14.64 10.47 -0.82
C PHE A 100 -13.48 10.63 0.16
N LYS A 101 -13.77 10.89 1.42
CA LYS A 101 -12.79 10.98 2.52
C LYS A 101 -13.05 9.87 3.54
N ALA A 102 -12.02 9.11 3.86
CA ALA A 102 -12.06 8.07 4.90
C ALA A 102 -11.97 8.69 6.30
N LEU A 103 -12.99 8.54 7.14
CA LEU A 103 -13.10 9.20 8.45
C LEU A 103 -12.76 8.28 9.62
N LYS A 104 -13.35 7.10 9.68
CA LYS A 104 -13.22 6.16 10.81
C LYS A 104 -12.92 4.77 10.30
N ALA A 105 -12.11 4.02 11.05
CA ALA A 105 -11.88 2.62 10.74
C ALA A 105 -13.18 1.82 10.81
N GLY A 106 -13.39 0.94 9.84
CA GLY A 106 -14.65 0.22 9.69
C GLY A 106 -14.86 -0.20 8.24
N THR A 107 -16.03 -0.78 7.97
CA THR A 107 -16.42 -1.15 6.61
C THR A 107 -17.78 -0.58 6.27
N THR A 108 -17.88 0.10 5.14
CA THR A 108 -19.14 0.65 4.62
C THR A 108 -19.35 0.28 3.15
N LYS A 109 -20.55 0.56 2.65
CA LYS A 109 -20.92 0.37 1.25
C LYS A 109 -21.21 1.73 0.63
N ILE A 110 -20.63 1.98 -0.54
CA ILE A 110 -20.93 3.14 -1.37
C ILE A 110 -21.63 2.65 -2.64
N THR A 111 -22.68 3.35 -3.06
CA THR A 111 -23.52 2.95 -4.19
C THR A 111 -23.65 4.08 -5.18
N CYS A 112 -23.31 3.83 -6.44
CA CYS A 112 -23.76 4.65 -7.57
C CYS A 112 -25.06 4.04 -8.12
N ARG A 113 -26.10 4.86 -8.29
CA ARG A 113 -27.38 4.50 -8.89
C ARG A 113 -27.58 5.28 -10.18
N ASN A 114 -27.90 4.60 -11.28
CA ASN A 114 -28.45 5.24 -12.46
C ASN A 114 -29.96 5.45 -12.25
N THR A 115 -30.40 6.70 -12.17
CA THR A 115 -31.79 7.07 -11.91
C THR A 115 -32.73 6.77 -13.08
N LYS A 116 -32.21 6.60 -14.31
CA LYS A 116 -33.01 6.23 -15.49
C LYS A 116 -33.41 4.76 -15.50
N THR A 117 -32.58 3.87 -14.96
CA THR A 117 -32.75 2.41 -15.06
C THR A 117 -32.85 1.71 -13.70
N ASP A 118 -32.69 2.46 -12.61
CA ASP A 118 -32.55 1.96 -11.23
C ASP A 118 -31.34 1.03 -10.99
N LYS A 119 -30.46 0.83 -11.98
CA LYS A 119 -29.28 -0.02 -11.83
C LYS A 119 -28.34 0.55 -10.77
N LYS A 120 -27.81 -0.33 -9.91
CA LYS A 120 -26.94 0.04 -8.77
C LYS A 120 -25.59 -0.66 -8.85
N ILE A 121 -24.51 0.11 -8.72
CA ILE A 121 -23.15 -0.39 -8.58
C ILE A 121 -22.67 -0.14 -7.15
N ASN A 122 -22.38 -1.24 -6.45
CA ASN A 122 -21.92 -1.21 -5.07
C ASN A 122 -20.40 -1.40 -4.96
N PHE A 123 -19.78 -0.61 -4.09
CA PHE A 123 -18.40 -0.71 -3.64
C PHE A 123 -18.35 -0.99 -2.15
N LYS A 124 -17.57 -2.00 -1.73
CA LYS A 124 -17.29 -2.27 -0.31
C LYS A 124 -15.99 -1.58 0.07
N ILE A 125 -16.07 -0.57 0.92
CA ILE A 125 -14.92 0.20 1.38
C ILE A 125 -14.57 -0.21 2.80
N THR A 126 -13.33 -0.65 3.00
CA THR A 126 -12.77 -0.92 4.32
C THR A 126 -11.76 0.16 4.65
N VAL A 127 -12.05 0.98 5.65
CA VAL A 127 -11.12 1.97 6.18
C VAL A 127 -10.27 1.32 7.26
N LYS A 128 -8.95 1.38 7.08
CA LYS A 128 -7.95 0.88 8.02
C LYS A 128 -7.31 2.05 8.75
N ASN A 129 -6.96 1.84 10.01
CA ASN A 129 -6.08 2.78 10.70
C ASN A 129 -4.70 2.78 10.03
N VAL A 130 -4.01 3.91 10.11
CA VAL A 130 -2.58 3.96 9.83
C VAL A 130 -1.93 2.97 10.80
N LYS A 131 -1.35 1.89 10.28
CA LYS A 131 -0.44 1.09 11.10
C LYS A 131 0.75 2.00 11.37
N LYS A 132 0.94 2.43 12.62
CA LYS A 132 2.22 3.00 13.04
C LYS A 132 3.24 1.87 12.85
N THR A 133 4.01 1.91 11.77
CA THR A 133 5.14 1.03 11.57
C THR A 133 6.23 1.47 12.56
N ILE A 134 6.08 1.10 13.83
CA ILE A 134 7.25 0.90 14.66
C ILE A 134 7.93 -0.30 13.99
N LYS A 135 9.13 -0.11 13.42
CA LYS A 135 9.91 -1.21 12.83
C LYS A 135 9.81 -2.41 13.79
N ALA A 136 9.31 -3.54 13.29
CA ALA A 136 9.00 -4.72 14.10
C ALA A 136 10.17 -5.18 14.99
N SER A 137 11.40 -4.80 14.64
CA SER A 137 12.61 -5.02 15.43
C SER A 137 12.62 -4.34 16.80
N TYR A 138 11.74 -3.39 17.12
CA TYR A 138 11.70 -2.71 18.43
C TYR A 138 10.56 -3.15 19.35
N GLN A 139 9.57 -3.88 18.85
CA GLN A 139 8.37 -4.24 19.65
C GLN A 139 8.67 -5.27 20.75
N ASN A 140 9.69 -6.11 20.56
CA ASN A 140 10.11 -7.13 21.52
C ASN A 140 11.42 -6.81 22.24
N LYS A 141 12.04 -5.67 21.92
CA LYS A 141 13.27 -5.25 22.57
C LYS A 141 12.99 -4.82 24.00
N THR A 142 13.94 -5.11 24.86
CA THR A 142 13.98 -4.67 26.25
C THR A 142 14.84 -3.43 26.40
N ILE A 143 15.82 -3.24 25.50
CA ILE A 143 16.71 -2.09 25.45
C ILE A 143 16.87 -1.54 24.03
N CYS A 144 17.15 -0.25 23.91
CA CYS A 144 17.48 0.37 22.63
C CYS A 144 18.44 1.55 22.81
N ALA A 145 19.31 1.83 21.84
CA ALA A 145 20.22 2.97 21.94
C ALA A 145 19.47 4.29 22.09
N LYS A 146 19.98 5.18 22.95
CA LYS A 146 19.64 6.60 22.91
C LYS A 146 20.58 7.30 21.94
N GLY A 147 19.98 7.86 20.88
CA GLY A 147 20.70 8.58 19.83
C GLY A 147 21.38 7.66 18.80
N SER A 148 22.45 8.16 18.19
CA SER A 148 23.14 7.48 17.08
C SER A 148 23.96 6.28 17.54
N LEU A 149 23.89 5.18 16.78
CA LEU A 149 24.79 4.02 16.97
C LEU A 149 26.22 4.30 16.50
N LYS A 150 26.46 5.39 15.77
CA LYS A 150 27.80 5.82 15.34
C LYS A 150 28.15 7.11 16.06
N ARG A 151 29.26 7.13 16.79
CA ARG A 151 29.76 8.28 17.54
C ARG A 151 31.21 8.58 17.18
N SER A 152 31.62 9.82 17.43
CA SER A 152 33.01 10.23 17.31
C SER A 152 33.40 11.16 18.43
N ILE A 153 34.61 11.00 18.94
CA ILE A 153 35.23 11.85 19.97
C ILE A 153 36.68 12.14 19.60
N ARG A 154 37.29 13.08 20.32
CA ARG A 154 38.73 13.34 20.22
C ARG A 154 39.51 12.45 21.18
N VAL A 155 40.80 12.27 20.95
CA VAL A 155 41.73 11.78 21.97
C VAL A 155 41.61 12.64 23.23
N ASN A 156 41.59 12.00 24.40
CA ASN A 156 41.32 12.56 25.72
C ASN A 156 39.94 13.22 25.88
N GLY A 157 39.03 13.02 24.93
CA GLY A 157 37.64 13.47 25.04
C GLY A 157 36.76 12.42 25.69
N GLU A 158 35.77 12.87 26.44
CA GLU A 158 34.76 12.04 27.09
C GLU A 158 33.55 11.79 26.16
N LEU A 159 32.90 10.66 26.37
CA LEU A 159 31.71 10.22 25.66
C LEU A 159 30.79 9.44 26.59
N GLU A 160 29.60 9.99 26.83
CA GLU A 160 28.52 9.23 27.43
C GLU A 160 27.74 8.43 26.37
N LEU A 161 27.48 7.16 26.66
CA LEU A 161 26.59 6.30 25.89
C LEU A 161 25.43 5.83 26.75
N GLU A 162 24.23 5.81 26.17
CA GLU A 162 23.02 5.41 26.90
C GLU A 162 22.16 4.41 26.12
N VAL A 163 21.53 3.50 26.86
CA VAL A 163 20.46 2.63 26.38
C VAL A 163 19.14 2.93 27.08
N LYS A 164 18.08 3.17 26.33
CA LYS A 164 16.72 3.28 26.87
C LYS A 164 16.16 1.91 27.21
N LYS A 165 15.71 1.75 28.45
CA LYS A 165 14.87 0.64 28.91
C LYS A 165 13.46 0.75 28.32
N THR A 166 12.91 -0.37 27.85
CA THR A 166 11.53 -0.40 27.37
C THR A 166 10.56 -0.41 28.55
N LYS A 167 9.70 0.61 28.63
CA LYS A 167 8.70 0.75 29.71
C LYS A 167 7.83 -0.51 29.82
N GLY A 168 7.66 -1.01 31.04
CA GLY A 168 6.87 -2.22 31.31
C GLY A 168 7.61 -3.55 31.09
N LYS A 169 8.89 -3.54 30.71
CA LYS A 169 9.72 -4.76 30.61
C LYS A 169 10.57 -5.05 31.84
N GLY A 170 10.57 -4.16 32.84
CA GLY A 170 11.20 -4.40 34.15
C GLY A 170 12.72 -4.59 34.13
N VAL A 171 13.40 -4.02 33.14
CA VAL A 171 14.88 -4.06 33.04
C VAL A 171 15.49 -3.22 34.17
N LYS A 172 16.48 -3.80 34.87
CA LYS A 172 17.21 -3.15 35.97
C LYS A 172 18.64 -2.82 35.54
N ASP A 173 19.22 -1.80 36.13
CA ASP A 173 20.53 -1.21 35.77
C ASP A 173 21.65 -2.23 35.90
N ARG A 174 21.64 -2.99 37.01
CA ARG A 174 22.53 -4.15 37.24
C ARG A 174 22.46 -5.26 36.18
N GLN A 175 21.48 -5.24 35.28
CA GLN A 175 21.39 -6.20 34.16
C GLN A 175 22.08 -5.67 32.90
N LEU A 176 22.52 -4.42 32.85
CA LEU A 176 23.03 -3.75 31.66
C LEU A 176 24.54 -3.66 31.69
N LYS A 177 25.21 -4.69 31.19
CA LYS A 177 26.67 -4.78 31.22
C LYS A 177 27.29 -4.12 29.99
N TRP A 178 28.24 -3.21 30.20
CA TRP A 178 29.00 -2.57 29.13
C TRP A 178 30.33 -3.28 28.85
N THR A 179 30.72 -3.34 27.58
CA THR A 179 32.01 -3.91 27.13
C THR A 179 32.57 -3.09 25.98
N VAL A 180 33.89 -2.86 25.98
CA VAL A 180 34.63 -2.26 24.86
C VAL A 180 35.44 -3.36 24.15
N GLU A 181 35.40 -3.39 22.82
CA GLU A 181 36.10 -4.40 22.02
C GLU A 181 37.62 -4.17 22.00
N ASP A 182 38.04 -2.94 21.75
CA ASP A 182 39.46 -2.52 21.80
C ASP A 182 39.63 -1.41 22.84
N SER A 183 40.10 -1.81 24.03
CA SER A 183 40.36 -0.90 25.16
C SER A 183 41.60 -0.02 24.97
N SER A 184 42.42 -0.30 23.95
CA SER A 184 43.56 0.56 23.61
C SER A 184 43.15 1.81 22.83
N VAL A 185 41.92 1.84 22.28
CA VAL A 185 41.33 2.97 21.56
C VAL A 185 40.39 3.79 22.44
N LEU A 186 39.60 3.11 23.28
CA LEU A 186 38.58 3.73 24.14
C LEU A 186 38.56 3.01 25.50
N ALA A 187 38.57 3.74 26.60
CA ALA A 187 38.48 3.17 27.94
C ALA A 187 37.22 3.67 28.66
N PHE A 188 36.82 2.97 29.72
CA PHE A 188 35.86 3.51 30.68
C PHE A 188 36.52 4.66 31.45
N GLU A 189 35.77 5.73 31.71
CA GLU A 189 36.27 6.87 32.47
C GLU A 189 36.42 6.54 33.96
N ASP A 190 35.37 5.94 34.54
CA ASP A 190 35.36 5.44 35.91
C ASP A 190 34.96 3.96 35.94
N MET A 191 35.68 3.16 36.74
CA MET A 191 35.39 1.74 36.94
C MET A 191 34.97 1.41 38.38
N ASP A 192 34.99 2.38 39.29
CA ASP A 192 34.81 2.14 40.73
C ASP A 192 33.39 1.65 41.06
N ASP A 193 32.38 2.14 40.33
CA ASP A 193 30.97 1.69 40.45
C ASP A 193 30.64 0.48 39.54
N GLY A 194 31.65 -0.04 38.82
CA GLY A 194 31.53 -1.16 37.90
C GLY A 194 30.93 -0.79 36.54
N ILE A 195 30.74 -1.81 35.71
CA ILE A 195 30.37 -1.66 34.28
C ILE A 195 28.88 -1.92 34.02
N TYR A 196 28.01 -1.63 35.01
CA TYR A 196 26.59 -1.97 34.98
C TYR A 196 25.67 -0.77 35.20
N ASP A 197 25.13 -0.21 34.11
CA ASP A 197 24.09 0.81 34.19
C ASP A 197 23.42 1.02 32.81
N ASP A 198 22.36 1.84 32.71
CA ASP A 198 21.84 2.28 31.41
C ASP A 198 22.66 3.38 30.73
N GLU A 199 23.52 4.05 31.48
CA GLU A 199 24.40 5.12 31.02
C GLU A 199 25.86 4.75 31.34
N MET A 200 26.81 5.14 30.50
CA MET A 200 28.23 4.84 30.76
C MET A 200 29.14 5.83 30.06
N GLU A 201 30.15 6.29 30.79
CA GLU A 201 31.12 7.26 30.33
C GLU A 201 32.42 6.59 29.87
N PHE A 202 32.98 7.12 28.78
CA PHE A 202 34.17 6.59 28.14
C PHE A 202 35.10 7.71 27.74
N VAL A 203 36.42 7.46 27.81
CA VAL A 203 37.45 8.39 27.37
C VAL A 203 38.20 7.84 26.15
N GLY A 204 38.43 8.71 25.15
CA GLY A 204 39.22 8.39 23.96
C GLY A 204 40.71 8.30 24.27
N ILE A 205 41.35 7.16 24.01
CA ILE A 205 42.76 6.92 24.37
C ILE A 205 43.72 7.22 23.21
N LYS A 206 43.42 6.73 22.01
CA LYS A 206 44.22 6.98 20.81
C LYS A 206 43.37 6.97 19.55
N PRO A 207 43.83 7.57 18.44
CA PRO A 207 43.08 7.57 17.20
C PRO A 207 42.81 6.15 16.73
N GLY A 208 41.56 5.87 16.34
CA GLY A 208 41.14 4.52 16.00
C GLY A 208 39.64 4.36 15.95
N LYS A 209 39.21 3.12 15.70
CA LYS A 209 37.80 2.74 15.64
C LYS A 209 37.57 1.46 16.42
N THR A 210 36.61 1.49 17.33
CA THR A 210 36.26 0.35 18.20
C THR A 210 34.75 0.23 18.31
N THR A 211 34.26 -0.84 18.93
CA THR A 211 32.86 -0.98 19.29
C THR A 211 32.65 -1.02 20.79
N VAL A 212 31.52 -0.48 21.23
CA VAL A 212 31.05 -0.54 22.60
C VAL A 212 29.71 -1.23 22.60
N THR A 213 29.53 -2.23 23.46
CA THR A 213 28.29 -3.00 23.54
C THR A 213 27.72 -2.97 24.94
N CYS A 214 26.46 -2.54 25.06
CA CYS A 214 25.65 -2.79 26.24
C CYS A 214 24.86 -4.09 26.04
N THR A 215 24.98 -5.02 26.98
CA THR A 215 24.29 -6.32 26.98
C THR A 215 23.32 -6.39 28.16
N ASN A 216 22.04 -6.64 27.88
CA ASN A 216 21.11 -7.07 28.91
C ASN A 216 21.42 -8.53 29.29
N THR A 217 22.01 -8.73 30.46
CA THR A 217 22.50 -10.03 30.93
C THR A 217 21.38 -11.04 31.17
N ALA A 218 20.15 -10.58 31.40
CA ALA A 218 18.99 -11.42 31.68
C ALA A 218 18.45 -12.13 30.43
N ASN A 219 18.48 -11.47 29.26
CA ASN A 219 17.94 -12.01 28.02
C ASN A 219 18.95 -12.04 26.85
N LYS A 220 20.20 -11.65 27.10
CA LYS A 220 21.31 -11.59 26.15
C LYS A 220 21.11 -10.62 24.97
N GLU A 221 20.12 -9.73 25.06
CA GLU A 221 19.92 -8.67 24.07
C GLU A 221 21.09 -7.67 24.11
N LYS A 222 21.48 -7.17 22.94
CA LYS A 222 22.64 -6.27 22.80
C LYS A 222 22.29 -4.99 22.05
N VAL A 223 22.92 -3.90 22.45
CA VAL A 223 23.02 -2.65 21.70
C VAL A 223 24.49 -2.35 21.48
N THR A 224 24.91 -2.27 20.22
CA THR A 224 26.32 -2.05 19.85
C THR A 224 26.49 -0.72 19.15
N PHE A 225 27.37 0.11 19.70
CA PHE A 225 27.80 1.40 19.17
C PHE A 225 29.15 1.22 18.46
N THR A 226 29.35 1.99 17.40
CA THR A 226 30.64 2.13 16.72
C THR A 226 31.23 3.49 17.06
N ILE A 227 32.41 3.50 17.65
CA ILE A 227 33.08 4.71 18.14
C ILE A 227 34.31 4.97 17.28
N THR A 228 34.49 6.20 16.84
CA THR A 228 35.71 6.67 16.16
C THR A 228 36.39 7.73 17.01
N VAL A 229 37.60 7.44 17.48
CA VAL A 229 38.44 8.41 18.19
C VAL A 229 39.34 9.08 17.16
N LYS A 230 39.36 10.42 17.16
CA LYS A 230 40.09 11.25 16.20
C LYS A 230 41.15 12.11 16.86
#